data_AF-A0A140E5D6-F1
#
_entry.id   AF-A0A140E5D6-F1
#
_cell.length_a   1.000
_cell.length_b   1.000
_cell.length_c   1.000
_cell.angle_alpha   90.00
_cell.angle_beta   90.00
_cell.angle_gamma   90.00
#
_symmetry.space_group_name_H-M   'P 1'
#
loop_
_entity.id
_entity.type
_entity.pdbx_description
1 polymer ?
#
loop_
_entity_poly.entity_id
_entity_poly.type
_entity_poly.pdbx_seq_one_letter_code
_entity_poly.pdbx_strand_id
1 'polypeptide(L)'
;MDAIMPYFGILLYILLATSAATLILFILAIVFQKHPLARRIDSLGKLIGAVTSLGGLMISLINISTPPVPDDEGASTIKAFYIAIQRRKFNEAYNLIHDACIDEIKKNNPIFDQKHFMADYATTAEYRNFKITRVNSLEDNKILNYALSFDVKDMLPRSRIYQLRNATLKDWVAAGIINKESLFSFILEDIKEYYDIPQDAEPIIREYLSKRRFETLLGPEVLPQLQRNIQSIELKKRVETPPLYPVWRHFLLHLQLLEDNGQWKIRQGIEDPTAIAEYLLSAPPSD
;
A
#
# COMPACT_ATOMS: atom_id res chain seq x y z
N MET A 1 2.68 -11.20 30.08
CA MET A 1 1.86 -11.40 28.85
C MET A 1 0.42 -11.85 29.16
N ASP A 2 0.09 -12.29 30.37
CA ASP A 2 -1.20 -12.92 30.68
C ASP A 2 -2.41 -11.98 30.79
N ALA A 3 -2.21 -10.66 30.84
CA ALA A 3 -3.30 -9.69 30.96
C ALA A 3 -3.91 -9.25 29.61
N ILE A 4 -3.26 -9.51 28.47
CA ILE A 4 -3.67 -8.98 27.15
C ILE A 4 -4.53 -10.00 26.36
N MET A 5 -4.32 -11.29 26.58
CA MET A 5 -5.05 -12.40 25.94
C MET A 5 -6.60 -12.31 26.04
N PRO A 6 -7.23 -11.97 27.18
CA PRO A 6 -8.70 -11.94 27.25
C PRO A 6 -9.31 -10.80 26.41
N TYR A 7 -8.61 -9.67 26.27
CA TYR A 7 -9.10 -8.53 25.49
C TYR A 7 -9.00 -8.79 23.98
N PHE A 8 -7.99 -9.53 23.54
CA PHE A 8 -7.84 -9.90 22.13
C PHE A 8 -8.97 -10.84 21.67
N GLY A 9 -9.37 -11.80 22.51
CA GLY A 9 -10.50 -12.68 22.23
C GLY A 9 -11.83 -11.94 22.09
N ILE A 10 -12.07 -10.95 22.96
CA ILE A 10 -13.27 -10.10 22.90
C ILE A 10 -13.26 -9.23 21.64
N LEU A 11 -12.13 -8.62 21.30
CA LEU A 11 -11.99 -7.80 20.09
C LEU A 11 -12.24 -8.64 18.82
N LEU A 12 -11.65 -9.83 18.73
CA LEU A 12 -11.83 -10.75 17.61
C LEU A 12 -13.30 -11.20 17.48
N TYR A 13 -13.96 -11.47 18.60
CA TYR A 13 -15.38 -11.83 18.62
C TYR A 13 -16.27 -10.68 18.11
N ILE A 14 -16.00 -9.45 18.55
CA ILE A 14 -16.71 -8.26 18.05
C ILE A 14 -16.51 -8.08 16.54
N LEU A 15 -15.29 -8.30 16.04
CA LEU A 15 -14.94 -8.19 14.62
C LEU A 15 -15.65 -9.27 13.76
N LEU A 16 -15.70 -10.50 14.26
CA LEU A 16 -16.43 -11.60 13.61
C LEU A 16 -17.94 -11.38 13.61
N ALA A 17 -18.50 -10.95 14.75
CA ALA A 17 -19.94 -10.69 14.88
C ALA A 17 -20.39 -9.52 13.99
N THR A 18 -19.60 -8.44 13.93
CA THR A 18 -19.87 -7.32 13.03
C THR A 18 -19.78 -7.75 11.57
N SER A 19 -18.72 -8.46 11.17
CA SER A 19 -18.56 -8.95 9.79
C SER A 19 -19.72 -9.85 9.34
N ALA A 20 -20.18 -10.76 10.22
CA ALA A 20 -21.33 -11.62 9.95
C ALA A 20 -22.64 -10.81 9.82
N ALA A 21 -22.85 -9.81 10.67
CA ALA A 21 -24.00 -8.92 10.58
C ALA A 21 -24.00 -8.11 9.27
N THR A 22 -22.83 -7.61 8.83
CA THR A 22 -22.68 -6.88 7.56
C THR A 22 -23.02 -7.78 6.37
N LEU A 23 -22.57 -9.03 6.38
CA LEU A 23 -22.86 -10.00 5.33
C LEU A 23 -24.35 -10.33 5.24
N ILE A 24 -25.01 -10.55 6.39
CA ILE A 24 -26.46 -10.82 6.44
C ILE A 24 -27.24 -9.62 5.89
N LEU A 25 -26.88 -8.40 6.28
CA LEU A 25 -27.54 -7.19 5.79
C LEU A 25 -27.32 -6.96 4.29
N PHE A 26 -26.14 -7.29 3.76
CA PHE A 26 -25.86 -7.24 2.34
C PHE A 26 -26.72 -8.23 1.54
N ILE A 27 -26.86 -9.47 2.02
CA ILE A 27 -27.74 -10.48 1.41
C ILE A 27 -29.19 -10.00 1.43
N LEU A 28 -29.66 -9.46 2.56
CA LEU A 28 -31.00 -8.90 2.67
C LEU A 28 -31.21 -7.71 1.72
N ALA A 29 -30.21 -6.84 1.54
CA ALA A 29 -30.29 -5.71 0.60
C ALA A 29 -30.46 -6.18 -0.86
N ILE A 30 -29.77 -7.27 -1.25
CA ILE A 30 -29.91 -7.89 -2.57
C ILE A 30 -31.31 -8.49 -2.75
N VAL A 31 -31.79 -9.26 -1.76
CA VAL A 31 -33.10 -9.94 -1.83
C VAL A 31 -34.25 -8.94 -1.86
N PHE A 32 -34.15 -7.83 -1.12
CA PHE A 32 -35.24 -6.85 -0.96
C PHE A 32 -35.10 -5.60 -1.84
N GLN A 33 -34.29 -5.62 -2.91
CA GLN A 33 -33.90 -4.44 -3.70
C GLN A 33 -35.08 -3.60 -4.25
N LYS A 34 -36.26 -4.20 -4.45
CA LYS A 34 -37.49 -3.52 -4.92
C LYS A 34 -38.47 -3.12 -3.81
N HIS A 35 -38.17 -3.47 -2.56
CA HIS A 35 -39.04 -3.22 -1.42
C HIS A 35 -38.67 -1.90 -0.73
N PRO A 36 -39.63 -1.11 -0.20
CA PRO A 36 -39.34 0.13 0.54
C PRO A 36 -38.44 -0.06 1.78
N LEU A 37 -38.26 -1.31 2.24
CA LEU A 37 -37.32 -1.69 3.30
C LEU A 37 -35.86 -1.60 2.85
N ALA A 38 -35.55 -1.66 1.55
CA ALA A 38 -34.18 -1.55 1.03
C ALA A 38 -33.51 -0.23 1.42
N ARG A 39 -34.27 0.88 1.47
CA ARG A 39 -33.74 2.19 1.92
C ARG A 39 -33.32 2.18 3.38
N ARG A 40 -34.04 1.45 4.24
CA ARG A 40 -33.67 1.30 5.66
C ARG A 40 -32.45 0.40 5.82
N ILE A 41 -32.38 -0.69 5.05
CA ILE A 41 -31.22 -1.59 5.03
C ILE A 41 -29.96 -0.86 4.52
N ASP A 42 -30.07 -0.03 3.49
CA ASP A 42 -28.95 0.79 2.97
C ASP A 42 -28.44 1.79 4.03
N SER A 43 -29.33 2.42 4.80
CA SER A 43 -28.92 3.31 5.90
C SER A 43 -28.21 2.58 7.04
N LEU A 44 -28.64 1.34 7.35
CA LEU A 44 -27.99 0.48 8.34
C LEU A 44 -26.64 -0.05 7.84
N GLY A 45 -26.53 -0.39 6.56
CA GLY A 45 -25.27 -0.79 5.94
C GLY A 45 -24.22 0.34 5.97
N LYS A 46 -24.64 1.58 5.70
CA LYS A 46 -23.79 2.78 5.85
C LYS A 46 -23.34 3.01 7.29
N LEU A 47 -24.24 2.82 8.25
CA LEU A 47 -23.93 2.94 9.68
C LEU A 47 -22.91 1.88 10.12
N ILE A 48 -23.08 0.63 9.72
CA ILE A 48 -22.14 -0.45 10.05
C ILE A 48 -20.80 -0.23 9.36
N GLY A 49 -20.79 0.16 8.09
CA GLY A 49 -19.57 0.55 7.39
C GLY A 49 -18.82 1.69 8.10
N ALA A 50 -19.54 2.69 8.62
CA ALA A 50 -18.96 3.76 9.43
C ALA A 50 -18.43 3.29 10.79
N VAL A 51 -19.10 2.35 11.45
CA VAL A 51 -18.65 1.76 12.71
C VAL A 51 -17.41 0.86 12.51
N THR A 52 -17.36 0.09 11.43
CA THR A 52 -16.19 -0.74 11.09
C THR A 52 -15.00 0.12 10.71
N SER A 53 -15.19 1.22 9.97
CA SER A 53 -14.10 2.17 9.67
C SER A 53 -13.63 2.92 10.92
N LEU A 54 -14.54 3.29 11.83
CA LEU A 54 -14.19 3.80 13.16
C LEU A 54 -13.43 2.77 14.01
N GLY A 55 -13.78 1.49 13.95
CA GLY A 55 -13.05 0.40 14.60
C GLY A 55 -11.62 0.25 14.08
N GLY A 56 -11.44 0.34 12.75
CA GLY A 56 -10.11 0.39 12.13
C GLY A 56 -9.28 1.61 12.54
N LEU A 57 -9.92 2.79 12.65
CA LEU A 57 -9.30 4.00 13.18
C LEU A 57 -8.95 3.90 14.67
N MET A 58 -9.74 3.19 15.48
CA MET A 58 -9.44 2.99 16.90
C MET A 58 -8.24 2.03 17.08
N ILE A 59 -8.11 1.01 16.24
CA ILE A 59 -6.92 0.14 16.22
C ILE A 59 -5.68 0.93 15.77
N SER A 60 -5.81 1.86 14.83
CA SER A 60 -4.69 2.74 14.46
C SER A 60 -4.35 3.76 15.56
N LEU A 61 -5.34 4.29 16.28
CA LEU A 61 -5.15 5.21 17.41
C LEU A 61 -4.50 4.56 18.64
N ILE A 62 -4.73 3.28 18.90
CA ILE A 62 -4.06 2.54 19.99
C ILE A 62 -2.53 2.44 19.71
N ASN A 63 -2.10 2.43 18.45
CA ASN A 63 -0.68 2.55 18.07
C ASN A 63 -0.13 4.01 18.15
N ILE A 64 -0.98 5.02 18.31
CA ILE A 64 -0.58 6.44 18.33
C ILE A 64 -0.22 6.92 19.74
N SER A 65 -0.54 6.18 20.81
CA SER A 65 -0.33 6.63 22.20
C SER A 65 0.96 6.12 22.87
N THR A 66 1.87 5.47 22.13
CA THR A 66 3.20 5.15 22.65
C THR A 66 4.06 6.40 22.72
N PRO A 67 4.72 6.69 23.87
CA PRO A 67 5.62 7.83 23.98
C PRO A 67 6.75 7.71 22.94
N PRO A 68 7.26 8.84 22.43
CA PRO A 68 8.40 8.82 21.52
C PRO A 68 9.55 8.04 22.18
N VAL A 69 10.12 7.10 21.42
CA VAL A 69 11.30 6.32 21.86
C VAL A 69 12.41 7.32 22.19
N PRO A 70 13.17 7.15 23.30
CA PRO A 70 14.41 7.88 23.52
C PRO A 70 15.33 7.70 22.30
N ASP A 71 16.23 8.65 22.01
CA ASP A 71 17.19 8.53 20.90
C ASP A 71 17.99 7.22 21.04
N ASP A 72 17.53 6.17 20.35
CA ASP A 72 18.18 4.87 20.27
C ASP A 72 18.74 4.67 18.85
N GLU A 73 19.85 3.94 18.78
CA GLU A 73 20.63 3.80 17.54
C GLU A 73 19.82 3.10 16.44
N GLY A 74 18.96 2.15 16.80
CA GLY A 74 18.09 1.47 15.83
C GLY A 74 17.06 2.41 15.20
N ALA A 75 16.39 3.27 15.98
CA ALA A 75 15.51 4.30 15.44
C ALA A 75 16.27 5.29 14.55
N SER A 76 17.52 5.60 14.89
CA SER A 76 18.40 6.45 14.07
C SER A 76 18.75 5.80 12.73
N THR A 77 19.09 4.51 12.72
CA THR A 77 19.28 3.72 11.48
C THR A 77 18.04 3.74 10.59
N ILE A 78 16.86 3.52 11.18
CA ILE A 78 15.58 3.56 10.44
C ILE A 78 15.39 4.94 9.80
N LYS A 79 15.55 6.04 10.56
CA LYS A 79 15.43 7.40 10.01
C LYS A 79 16.45 7.63 8.89
N ALA A 80 17.70 7.20 9.08
CA ALA A 80 18.75 7.34 8.07
C ALA A 80 18.39 6.62 6.76
N PHE A 81 17.80 5.42 6.84
CA PHE A 81 17.33 4.66 5.69
C PHE A 81 16.30 5.45 4.85
N TYR A 82 15.22 5.94 5.47
CA TYR A 82 14.18 6.67 4.75
C TYR A 82 14.65 8.06 4.27
N ILE A 83 15.51 8.74 5.04
CA ILE A 83 16.14 10.00 4.60
C ILE A 83 17.03 9.76 3.37
N ALA A 84 17.80 8.66 3.35
CA ALA A 84 18.62 8.31 2.20
C ALA A 84 17.77 8.04 0.96
N ILE A 85 16.64 7.33 1.09
CA ILE A 85 15.69 7.14 -0.01
C ILE A 85 15.14 8.48 -0.52
N GLN A 86 14.65 9.34 0.38
CA GLN A 86 14.10 10.65 0.01
C GLN A 86 15.12 11.54 -0.70
N ARG A 87 16.39 11.48 -0.29
CA ARG A 87 17.51 12.22 -0.90
C ARG A 87 18.11 11.52 -2.11
N ARG A 88 17.50 10.43 -2.60
CA ARG A 88 17.98 9.62 -3.73
C ARG A 88 19.39 9.04 -3.54
N LYS A 89 19.83 8.90 -2.29
CA LYS A 89 21.09 8.25 -1.88
C LYS A 89 20.87 6.75 -1.71
N PHE A 90 20.45 6.07 -2.77
CA PHE A 90 20.04 4.66 -2.71
C PHE A 90 21.16 3.71 -2.27
N ASN A 91 22.42 4.05 -2.52
CA ASN A 91 23.55 3.28 -2.01
C ASN A 91 23.65 3.34 -0.48
N GLU A 92 23.45 4.52 0.10
CA GLU A 92 23.44 4.69 1.56
C GLU A 92 22.26 3.92 2.18
N ALA A 93 21.08 3.97 1.56
CA ALA A 93 19.91 3.21 2.03
C ALA A 93 20.13 1.69 1.91
N TYR A 94 20.64 1.22 0.77
CA TYR A 94 20.88 -0.21 0.54
C TYR A 94 21.89 -0.79 1.53
N ASN A 95 22.93 -0.03 1.89
CA ASN A 95 23.96 -0.46 2.87
C ASN A 95 23.44 -0.53 4.31
N LEU A 96 22.28 0.05 4.61
CA LEU A 96 21.59 -0.09 5.90
C LEU A 96 20.72 -1.35 5.98
N ILE A 97 20.61 -2.11 4.89
CA ILE A 97 19.94 -3.41 4.84
C ILE A 97 20.97 -4.49 5.16
N HIS A 98 20.60 -5.43 6.02
CA HIS A 98 21.46 -6.55 6.38
C HIS A 98 21.56 -7.55 5.23
N ASP A 99 22.75 -8.13 4.98
CA ASP A 99 22.98 -9.07 3.86
C ASP A 99 22.03 -10.27 3.88
N ALA A 100 21.80 -10.86 5.06
CA ALA A 100 20.79 -11.91 5.22
C ALA A 100 19.37 -11.53 4.77
N CYS A 101 18.96 -10.26 4.87
CA CYS A 101 17.70 -9.77 4.30
C CYS A 101 17.77 -9.81 2.77
N ILE A 102 18.83 -9.26 2.18
CA ILE A 102 19.06 -9.25 0.74
C ILE A 102 19.06 -10.68 0.18
N ASP A 103 19.70 -11.62 0.87
CA ASP A 103 19.75 -13.03 0.47
C ASP A 103 18.36 -13.69 0.54
N GLU A 104 17.52 -13.33 1.52
CA GLU A 104 16.13 -13.79 1.59
C GLU A 104 15.30 -13.26 0.42
N ILE A 105 15.44 -11.98 0.07
CA ILE A 105 14.79 -11.38 -1.10
C ILE A 105 15.21 -12.12 -2.37
N LYS A 106 16.52 -12.39 -2.52
CA LYS A 106 17.09 -13.09 -3.67
C LYS A 106 16.59 -14.53 -3.82
N LYS A 107 16.15 -15.20 -2.75
CA LYS A 107 15.53 -16.53 -2.85
C LYS A 107 14.22 -16.48 -3.66
N ASN A 108 13.46 -15.40 -3.52
CA ASN A 108 12.19 -15.21 -4.25
C ASN A 108 12.39 -14.45 -5.58
N ASN A 109 13.44 -13.64 -5.67
CA ASN A 109 13.77 -12.85 -6.84
C ASN A 109 15.29 -12.90 -7.11
N PRO A 110 15.81 -13.93 -7.81
CA PRO A 110 17.26 -14.15 -7.98
C PRO A 110 18.02 -13.01 -8.66
N ILE A 111 17.33 -12.16 -9.41
CA ILE A 111 17.93 -10.99 -10.08
C ILE A 111 17.98 -9.75 -9.19
N PHE A 112 17.40 -9.80 -7.98
CA PHE A 112 17.35 -8.66 -7.07
C PHE A 112 18.76 -8.16 -6.72
N ASP A 113 18.99 -6.88 -6.99
CA ASP A 113 20.22 -6.17 -6.72
C ASP A 113 19.91 -4.70 -6.35
N GLN A 114 20.96 -3.90 -6.22
CA GLN A 114 20.83 -2.47 -5.92
C GLN A 114 20.01 -1.70 -6.97
N LYS A 115 20.06 -2.10 -8.25
CA LYS A 115 19.28 -1.46 -9.32
C LYS A 115 17.79 -1.77 -9.16
N HIS A 116 17.44 -2.99 -8.81
CA HIS A 116 16.06 -3.39 -8.50
C HIS A 116 15.56 -2.66 -7.25
N PHE A 117 16.36 -2.63 -6.18
CA PHE A 117 16.05 -1.85 -4.99
C PHE A 117 15.77 -0.37 -5.32
N MET A 118 16.63 0.27 -6.12
CA MET A 118 16.41 1.66 -6.56
C MET A 118 15.10 1.81 -7.34
N ALA A 119 14.77 0.85 -8.22
CA ALA A 119 13.56 0.88 -9.02
C ALA A 119 12.29 0.87 -8.15
N ASP A 120 12.31 0.19 -7.00
CA ASP A 120 11.17 0.11 -6.10
C ASP A 120 10.81 1.43 -5.43
N TYR A 121 11.80 2.31 -5.25
CA TYR A 121 11.62 3.63 -4.65
C TYR A 121 11.70 4.78 -5.69
N ALA A 122 11.78 4.46 -6.99
CA ALA A 122 11.99 5.45 -8.04
C ALA A 122 10.89 6.52 -8.07
N THR A 123 9.65 6.15 -7.75
CA THR A 123 8.48 7.05 -7.74
C THR A 123 8.36 7.87 -6.46
N THR A 124 9.05 7.48 -5.39
CA THR A 124 8.88 8.11 -4.07
C THR A 124 9.54 9.48 -4.03
N ALA A 125 8.73 10.50 -3.74
CA ALA A 125 9.18 11.89 -3.63
C ALA A 125 9.42 12.32 -2.18
N GLU A 126 8.61 11.83 -1.24
CA GLU A 126 8.62 12.36 0.13
C GLU A 126 8.13 11.33 1.15
N TYR A 127 8.71 11.36 2.35
CA TYR A 127 8.18 10.72 3.56
C TYR A 127 7.83 11.78 4.60
N ARG A 128 6.67 11.64 5.28
CA ARG A 128 6.28 12.53 6.39
C ARG A 128 5.52 11.76 7.48
N ASN A 129 5.17 12.46 8.56
CA ASN A 129 4.40 11.90 9.69
C ASN A 129 5.04 10.61 10.24
N PHE A 130 6.37 10.57 10.25
CA PHE A 130 7.15 9.40 10.59
C PHE A 130 7.15 9.15 12.10
N LYS A 131 6.49 8.09 12.54
CA LYS A 131 6.48 7.64 13.93
C LYS A 131 7.17 6.28 14.03
N ILE A 132 8.09 6.14 14.96
CA ILE A 132 8.81 4.90 15.26
C ILE A 132 8.53 4.55 16.71
N THR A 133 8.13 3.30 16.95
CA THR A 133 7.90 2.74 18.28
C THR A 133 8.69 1.46 18.42
N ARG A 134 9.51 1.34 19.47
CA ARG A 134 10.18 0.07 19.80
C ARG A 134 9.16 -0.87 20.43
N VAL A 135 8.97 -2.04 19.83
CA VAL A 135 7.95 -3.03 20.25
C VAL A 135 8.51 -3.93 21.34
N ASN A 136 9.69 -4.50 21.13
CA ASN A 136 10.40 -5.36 22.09
C ASN A 136 11.91 -5.33 21.78
N SER A 137 12.75 -5.45 22.82
CA SER A 137 14.10 -6.03 22.65
C SER A 137 14.12 -7.40 23.28
N LEU A 138 14.48 -8.42 22.50
CA LEU A 138 14.81 -9.72 23.09
C LEU A 138 16.06 -9.56 23.95
N GLU A 139 16.19 -10.39 25.00
CA GLU A 139 17.21 -10.28 26.06
C GLU A 139 18.67 -10.27 25.56
N ASP A 140 18.92 -10.68 24.31
CA ASP A 140 20.27 -10.72 23.74
C ASP A 140 20.80 -9.39 23.21
N ASN A 141 20.08 -8.26 23.36
CA ASN A 141 20.48 -6.90 22.95
C ASN A 141 20.94 -6.72 21.49
N LYS A 142 20.96 -7.77 20.67
CA LYS A 142 21.39 -7.77 19.27
C LYS A 142 20.24 -7.64 18.30
N ILE A 143 19.00 -7.87 18.74
CA ILE A 143 17.80 -7.79 17.91
C ILE A 143 16.83 -6.77 18.48
N LEU A 144 16.44 -5.81 17.65
CA LEU A 144 15.48 -4.77 17.98
C LEU A 144 14.28 -4.85 17.05
N ASN A 145 13.08 -4.85 17.62
CA ASN A 145 11.85 -4.86 16.82
C ASN A 145 11.16 -3.49 16.94
N TYR A 146 10.77 -2.92 15.80
CA TYR A 146 10.12 -1.64 15.70
C TYR A 146 8.81 -1.73 14.93
N ALA A 147 7.85 -0.91 15.33
CA ALA A 147 6.65 -0.59 14.58
C ALA A 147 6.78 0.85 14.06
N LEU A 148 6.48 1.04 12.79
CA LEU A 148 6.58 2.30 12.09
C LEU A 148 5.20 2.68 11.55
N SER A 149 4.89 3.97 11.58
CA SER A 149 3.81 4.56 10.81
C SER A 149 4.31 5.79 10.07
N PHE A 150 4.03 5.90 8.79
CA PHE A 150 4.49 7.03 7.99
C PHE A 150 3.63 7.23 6.75
N ASP A 151 3.66 8.44 6.21
CA ASP A 151 3.07 8.77 4.93
C ASP A 151 4.16 8.78 3.84
N VAL A 152 3.81 8.29 2.66
CA VAL A 152 4.64 8.34 1.45
C VAL A 152 3.91 9.13 0.39
N LYS A 153 4.63 10.07 -0.25
CA LYS A 153 4.22 10.71 -1.49
C LYS A 153 4.93 10.04 -2.64
N ASP A 154 4.18 9.43 -3.54
CA ASP A 154 4.70 8.95 -4.81
C ASP A 154 4.26 9.85 -5.97
N MET A 155 5.13 9.99 -6.96
CA MET A 155 4.84 10.63 -8.24
C MET A 155 4.60 9.53 -9.26
N LEU A 156 3.33 9.27 -9.57
CA LEU A 156 2.91 8.11 -10.36
C LEU A 156 2.29 8.55 -11.70
N PRO A 157 2.37 7.71 -12.76
CA PRO A 157 1.56 7.90 -13.96
C PRO A 157 0.08 7.96 -13.61
N ARG A 158 -0.68 8.80 -14.31
CA ARG A 158 -2.11 8.95 -14.09
C ARG A 158 -2.83 7.64 -14.41
N SER A 159 -3.65 7.15 -13.49
CA SER A 159 -4.65 6.12 -13.77
C SER A 159 -6.05 6.73 -13.74
N ARG A 160 -6.78 6.68 -14.86
CA ARG A 160 -8.17 7.14 -14.95
C ARG A 160 -9.09 6.32 -14.04
N ILE A 161 -8.84 5.01 -13.96
CA ILE A 161 -9.58 4.11 -13.07
C ILE A 161 -9.36 4.50 -11.60
N TYR A 162 -8.11 4.79 -11.21
CA TYR A 162 -7.81 5.26 -9.86
C TYR A 162 -8.54 6.56 -9.51
N GLN A 163 -8.67 7.49 -10.45
CA GLN A 163 -9.42 8.74 -10.26
C GLN A 163 -10.92 8.49 -10.03
N LEU A 164 -11.47 7.41 -10.58
CA LEU A 164 -12.87 7.02 -10.44
C LEU A 164 -13.15 6.14 -9.23
N ARG A 165 -12.15 5.81 -8.39
CA ARG A 165 -12.33 4.88 -7.25
C ARG A 165 -13.42 5.27 -6.24
N ASN A 166 -13.70 6.57 -6.12
CA ASN A 166 -14.75 7.10 -5.24
C ASN A 166 -16.04 7.45 -5.99
N ALA A 167 -16.07 7.25 -7.31
CA ALA A 167 -17.26 7.47 -8.12
C ALA A 167 -18.28 6.35 -7.83
N THR A 168 -19.56 6.67 -7.95
CA THR A 168 -20.62 5.70 -7.69
C THR A 168 -20.64 4.61 -8.75
N LEU A 169 -21.22 3.44 -8.45
CA LEU A 169 -21.42 2.38 -9.46
C LEU A 169 -22.14 2.94 -10.72
N LYS A 170 -23.02 3.92 -10.54
CA LYS A 170 -23.69 4.62 -11.65
C LYS A 170 -22.71 5.40 -12.53
N ASP A 171 -21.69 6.02 -11.93
CA ASP A 171 -20.64 6.74 -12.66
C ASP A 171 -19.72 5.77 -13.40
N TRP A 172 -19.44 4.59 -12.83
CA TRP A 172 -18.70 3.52 -13.50
C TRP A 172 -19.47 2.91 -14.67
N VAL A 173 -20.78 2.75 -14.49
CA VAL A 173 -21.72 2.35 -15.54
C VAL A 173 -21.75 3.38 -16.67
N ALA A 174 -21.85 4.67 -16.32
CA ALA A 174 -21.81 5.75 -17.30
C ALA A 174 -20.46 5.87 -18.01
N ALA A 175 -19.35 5.57 -17.33
CA ALA A 175 -18.00 5.53 -17.89
C ALA A 175 -17.69 4.24 -18.68
N GLY A 176 -18.61 3.27 -18.73
CA GLY A 176 -18.42 2.01 -19.45
C GLY A 176 -17.45 1.02 -18.78
N ILE A 177 -17.09 1.23 -17.50
CA ILE A 177 -16.12 0.42 -16.72
C ILE A 177 -16.84 -0.73 -15.99
N ILE A 178 -17.78 -1.39 -16.66
CA ILE A 178 -18.68 -2.38 -16.04
C ILE A 178 -18.23 -3.81 -16.32
N ASN A 179 -17.36 -3.99 -17.31
CA ASN A 179 -16.86 -5.31 -17.70
C ASN A 179 -15.32 -5.30 -17.77
N LYS A 180 -14.75 -6.50 -17.67
CA LYS A 180 -13.31 -6.75 -17.59
C LYS A 180 -12.55 -6.23 -18.83
N GLU A 181 -13.14 -6.31 -20.02
CA GLU A 181 -12.53 -5.83 -21.27
C GLU A 181 -12.45 -4.31 -21.34
N SER A 182 -13.49 -3.61 -20.88
CA SER A 182 -13.46 -2.16 -20.77
C SER A 182 -12.40 -1.70 -19.77
N LEU A 183 -12.33 -2.34 -18.59
CA LEU A 183 -11.29 -2.05 -17.60
C LEU A 183 -9.89 -2.20 -18.20
N PHE A 184 -9.65 -3.28 -18.95
CA PHE A 184 -8.35 -3.51 -19.60
C PHE A 184 -8.03 -2.48 -20.67
N SER A 185 -9.04 -2.08 -21.45
CA SER A 185 -8.87 -1.03 -22.46
C SER A 185 -8.48 0.30 -21.80
N PHE A 186 -9.12 0.67 -20.68
CA PHE A 186 -8.74 1.87 -19.92
C PHE A 186 -7.31 1.82 -19.39
N ILE A 187 -6.91 0.72 -18.74
CA ILE A 187 -5.54 0.55 -18.23
C ILE A 187 -4.55 0.63 -19.40
N LEU A 188 -4.82 -0.06 -20.49
CA LEU A 188 -3.94 -0.10 -21.65
C LEU A 188 -3.77 1.28 -22.30
N GLU A 189 -4.86 2.02 -22.46
CA GLU A 189 -4.82 3.40 -22.94
C GLU A 189 -4.00 4.28 -21.99
N ASP A 190 -4.16 4.15 -20.67
CA ASP A 190 -3.36 4.88 -19.69
C ASP A 190 -1.86 4.52 -19.84
N ILE A 191 -1.51 3.26 -20.07
CA ILE A 191 -0.11 2.88 -20.35
C ILE A 191 0.37 3.55 -21.65
N LYS A 192 -0.44 3.54 -22.71
CA LYS A 192 -0.11 4.14 -24.03
C LYS A 192 0.10 5.66 -23.94
N GLU A 193 -0.43 6.34 -22.93
CA GLU A 193 -0.14 7.76 -22.65
C GLU A 193 1.32 7.98 -22.22
N TYR A 194 1.92 7.00 -21.51
CA TYR A 194 3.25 7.14 -20.91
C TYR A 194 4.35 6.32 -21.59
N TYR A 195 3.99 5.25 -22.30
CA TYR A 195 4.92 4.28 -22.86
C TYR A 195 4.56 3.92 -24.31
N ASP A 196 5.57 3.65 -25.12
CA ASP A 196 5.42 3.02 -26.41
C ASP A 196 5.27 1.51 -26.21
N ILE A 197 4.10 0.98 -26.61
CA ILE A 197 3.75 -0.43 -26.45
C ILE A 197 3.94 -1.15 -27.80
N PRO A 198 4.88 -2.10 -27.91
CA PRO A 198 5.00 -2.97 -29.07
C PRO A 198 3.70 -3.75 -29.36
N GLN A 199 3.42 -4.08 -30.63
CA GLN A 199 2.17 -4.78 -30.98
C GLN A 199 2.05 -6.16 -30.30
N ASP A 200 3.15 -6.86 -30.12
CA ASP A 200 3.26 -8.15 -29.44
C ASP A 200 3.14 -8.04 -27.91
N ALA A 201 3.26 -6.83 -27.35
CA ALA A 201 3.18 -6.62 -25.91
C ALA A 201 1.74 -6.59 -25.37
N GLU A 202 0.77 -6.18 -26.19
CA GLU A 202 -0.62 -6.02 -25.76
C GLU A 202 -1.25 -7.33 -25.25
N PRO A 203 -1.11 -8.49 -25.91
CA PRO A 203 -1.61 -9.77 -25.39
C PRO A 203 -1.02 -10.15 -24.03
N ILE A 204 0.28 -9.92 -23.82
CA ILE A 204 0.98 -10.24 -22.56
C ILE A 204 0.49 -9.33 -21.44
N ILE A 205 0.30 -8.03 -21.73
CA ILE A 205 -0.30 -7.07 -20.80
C ILE A 205 -1.71 -7.52 -20.39
N ARG A 206 -2.54 -7.90 -21.36
CA ARG A 206 -3.90 -8.40 -21.09
C ARG A 206 -3.89 -9.65 -20.23
N GLU A 207 -3.02 -10.62 -20.54
CA GLU A 207 -2.87 -11.83 -19.74
C GLU A 207 -2.45 -11.50 -18.29
N TYR A 208 -1.46 -10.62 -18.12
CA TYR A 208 -1.01 -10.16 -16.82
C TYR A 208 -2.15 -9.53 -16.00
N LEU A 209 -2.89 -8.59 -16.60
CA LEU A 209 -4.04 -7.94 -15.95
C LEU A 209 -5.15 -8.95 -15.61
N SER A 210 -5.33 -10.00 -16.43
CA SER A 210 -6.36 -11.03 -16.23
C SER A 210 -6.19 -11.88 -14.98
N LYS A 211 -4.94 -12.03 -14.51
CA LYS A 211 -4.53 -12.82 -13.33
C LYS A 211 -4.55 -12.01 -12.03
N ARG A 212 -4.73 -10.70 -12.11
CA ARG A 212 -4.77 -9.79 -10.95
C ARG A 212 -6.15 -9.78 -10.29
N ARG A 213 -6.17 -9.52 -8.99
CA ARG A 213 -7.41 -9.23 -8.26
C ARG A 213 -7.96 -7.89 -8.68
N PHE A 214 -9.28 -7.77 -8.77
CA PHE A 214 -9.93 -6.56 -9.26
C PHE A 214 -9.51 -5.31 -8.46
N GLU A 215 -9.42 -5.42 -7.13
CA GLU A 215 -9.03 -4.33 -6.23
C GLU A 215 -7.64 -3.79 -6.55
N THR A 216 -6.71 -4.67 -6.94
CA THR A 216 -5.34 -4.26 -7.30
C THR A 216 -5.27 -3.50 -8.63
N LEU A 217 -6.27 -3.68 -9.50
CA LEU A 217 -6.38 -2.92 -10.75
C LEU A 217 -6.92 -1.50 -10.53
N LEU A 218 -7.53 -1.27 -9.36
CA LEU A 218 -8.03 0.03 -8.96
C LEU A 218 -6.99 0.86 -8.21
N GLY A 219 -5.83 0.29 -7.91
CA GLY A 219 -4.75 0.96 -7.17
C GLY A 219 -3.99 1.97 -8.04
N PRO A 220 -3.40 3.00 -7.42
CA PRO A 220 -2.62 4.01 -8.13
C PRO A 220 -1.33 3.45 -8.75
N GLU A 221 -0.82 2.35 -8.19
CA GLU A 221 0.42 1.70 -8.63
C GLU A 221 0.25 0.70 -9.80
N VAL A 222 -0.96 0.52 -10.35
CA VAL A 222 -1.21 -0.49 -11.39
C VAL A 222 -0.28 -0.35 -12.61
N LEU A 223 -0.07 0.87 -13.11
CA LEU A 223 0.79 1.16 -14.26
C LEU A 223 2.29 0.90 -13.96
N PRO A 224 2.88 1.47 -12.89
CA PRO A 224 4.28 1.19 -12.57
C PRO A 224 4.53 -0.26 -12.12
N GLN A 225 3.55 -0.94 -11.51
CA GLN A 225 3.68 -2.36 -11.22
C GLN A 225 3.69 -3.21 -12.49
N LEU A 226 2.91 -2.84 -13.51
CA LEU A 226 2.93 -3.52 -14.79
C LEU A 226 4.31 -3.41 -15.45
N GLN A 227 4.90 -2.21 -15.48
CA GLN A 227 6.25 -2.01 -16.01
C GLN A 227 7.29 -2.87 -15.27
N ARG A 228 7.20 -2.98 -13.94
CA ARG A 228 8.15 -3.75 -13.13
C ARG A 228 8.00 -5.27 -13.29
N ASN A 229 6.76 -5.74 -13.39
CA ASN A 229 6.47 -7.18 -13.29
C ASN A 229 6.41 -7.88 -14.66
N ILE A 230 6.22 -7.14 -15.76
CA ILE A 230 6.28 -7.72 -17.10
C ILE A 230 7.70 -7.62 -17.63
N GLN A 231 8.58 -8.48 -17.12
CA GLN A 231 10.01 -8.50 -17.46
C GLN A 231 10.28 -8.89 -18.93
N SER A 232 9.32 -9.54 -19.60
CA SER A 232 9.43 -9.94 -21.00
C SER A 232 9.27 -8.78 -21.99
N ILE A 233 8.86 -7.58 -21.53
CA ILE A 233 8.60 -6.44 -22.40
C ILE A 233 9.34 -5.22 -21.86
N GLU A 234 10.24 -4.68 -22.67
CA GLU A 234 10.84 -3.38 -22.41
C GLU A 234 9.90 -2.26 -22.91
N LEU A 235 9.10 -1.72 -22.00
CA LEU A 235 8.27 -0.55 -22.29
C LEU A 235 9.15 0.71 -22.31
N LYS A 236 9.33 1.28 -23.50
CA LYS A 236 10.05 2.55 -23.67
C LYS A 236 9.14 3.70 -23.26
N LYS A 237 9.64 4.60 -22.40
CA LYS A 237 8.90 5.83 -22.07
C LYS A 237 8.81 6.70 -23.31
N ARG A 238 7.64 7.30 -23.52
CA ARG A 238 7.44 8.29 -24.58
C ARG A 238 8.27 9.54 -24.33
N VAL A 239 8.61 10.25 -25.41
CA VAL A 239 9.35 11.52 -25.33
C VAL A 239 8.50 12.58 -24.64
N GLU A 240 7.23 12.67 -25.02
CA GLU A 240 6.24 13.54 -24.40
C GLU A 240 5.32 12.69 -23.53
N THR A 241 5.49 12.80 -22.22
CA THR A 241 4.61 12.14 -21.24
C THR A 241 3.82 13.18 -20.46
N PRO A 242 2.55 12.91 -20.13
CA PRO A 242 1.80 13.77 -19.22
C PRO A 242 2.53 13.89 -17.86
N PRO A 243 2.27 14.96 -17.09
CA PRO A 243 2.84 15.09 -15.76
C PRO A 243 2.44 13.91 -14.86
N LEU A 244 3.34 13.54 -13.96
CA LEU A 244 3.07 12.57 -12.91
C LEU A 244 2.14 13.17 -11.85
N TYR A 245 1.32 12.33 -11.24
CA TYR A 245 0.34 12.72 -10.23
C TYR A 245 0.85 12.37 -8.84
N PRO A 246 0.78 13.32 -7.88
CA PRO A 246 1.13 13.04 -6.50
C PRO A 246 0.05 12.17 -5.85
N VAL A 247 0.47 11.05 -5.28
CA VAL A 247 -0.39 10.15 -4.52
C VAL A 247 0.18 9.98 -3.12
N TRP A 248 -0.64 10.25 -2.11
CA TRP A 248 -0.27 10.09 -0.72
C TRP A 248 -0.87 8.80 -0.14
N ARG A 249 -0.03 7.98 0.47
CA ARG A 249 -0.41 6.71 1.10
C ARG A 249 0.16 6.62 2.50
N HIS A 250 -0.63 6.14 3.44
CA HIS A 250 -0.22 5.85 4.81
C HIS A 250 0.15 4.38 4.94
N PHE A 251 1.30 4.11 5.52
CA PHE A 251 1.80 2.76 5.73
C PHE A 251 2.04 2.49 7.21
N LEU A 252 1.70 1.26 7.63
CA LEU A 252 2.26 0.66 8.83
C LEU A 252 3.26 -0.42 8.43
N LEU A 253 4.34 -0.49 9.18
CA LEU A 253 5.40 -1.46 8.94
C LEU A 253 6.01 -1.95 10.24
N HIS A 254 6.36 -3.24 10.27
CA HIS A 254 7.15 -3.82 11.36
C HIS A 254 8.53 -4.13 10.81
N LEU A 255 9.56 -3.60 11.48
CA LEU A 255 10.96 -3.85 11.13
C LEU A 255 11.65 -4.60 12.25
N GLN A 256 12.52 -5.51 11.86
CA GLN A 256 13.52 -6.09 12.75
C GLN A 256 14.89 -5.56 12.35
N LEU A 257 15.65 -5.09 13.34
CA LEU A 257 17.03 -4.67 13.18
C LEU A 257 17.94 -5.67 13.90
N LEU A 258 19.12 -5.89 13.32
CA LEU A 258 20.18 -6.73 13.87
C LEU A 258 21.49 -5.93 13.87
N GLU A 259 22.26 -6.03 14.94
CA GLU A 259 23.60 -5.44 15.01
C GLU A 259 24.58 -6.28 14.17
N ASP A 260 25.27 -5.61 13.24
CA ASP A 260 26.27 -6.18 12.34
C ASP A 260 27.52 -5.31 12.38
N ASN A 261 28.62 -5.84 12.94
CA ASN A 261 29.91 -5.16 13.05
C ASN A 261 29.84 -3.76 13.71
N GLY A 262 29.05 -3.63 14.78
CA GLY A 262 28.86 -2.37 15.50
C GLY A 262 27.96 -1.35 14.79
N GLN A 263 27.22 -1.79 13.76
CA GLN A 263 26.20 -0.99 13.08
C GLN A 263 24.87 -1.71 13.08
N TRP A 264 23.80 -0.99 13.42
CA TRP A 264 22.44 -1.50 13.29
C TRP A 264 22.02 -1.52 11.82
N LYS A 265 21.55 -2.67 11.35
CA LYS A 265 21.01 -2.85 10.00
C LYS A 265 19.62 -3.46 10.02
N ILE A 266 18.82 -3.14 9.01
CA ILE A 266 17.47 -3.67 8.85
C ILE A 266 17.57 -5.12 8.37
N ARG A 267 17.11 -6.04 9.21
CA ARG A 267 17.18 -7.49 8.99
C ARG A 267 15.92 -8.03 8.32
N GLN A 268 14.75 -7.50 8.63
CA GLN A 268 13.47 -7.93 8.06
C GLN A 268 12.44 -6.80 8.00
N GLY A 269 11.44 -6.98 7.13
CA GLY A 269 10.22 -6.17 7.08
C GLY A 269 10.18 -5.13 5.97
N ILE A 270 11.23 -4.94 5.17
CA ILE A 270 11.24 -3.88 4.13
C ILE A 270 10.24 -4.16 3.00
N GLU A 271 9.95 -5.42 2.68
CA GLU A 271 9.15 -5.80 1.50
C GLU A 271 7.62 -5.66 1.70
N ASP A 272 7.13 -5.65 2.95
CA ASP A 272 5.71 -5.80 3.26
C ASP A 272 5.10 -4.60 4.01
N PRO A 273 5.26 -3.34 3.54
CA PRO A 273 4.55 -2.23 4.14
C PRO A 273 3.04 -2.38 3.88
N THR A 274 2.25 -2.38 4.96
CA THR A 274 0.79 -2.48 4.87
C THR A 274 0.22 -1.09 4.65
N ALA A 275 -0.32 -0.83 3.46
CA ALA A 275 -1.05 0.40 3.17
C ALA A 275 -2.38 0.39 3.94
N ILE A 276 -2.61 1.42 4.77
CA ILE A 276 -3.81 1.53 5.62
C ILE A 276 -4.80 2.56 5.07
N ALA A 277 -4.28 3.65 4.51
CA ALA A 277 -5.11 4.73 3.98
C ALA A 277 -4.46 5.36 2.75
N GLU A 278 -5.28 5.84 1.84
CA GLU A 278 -4.86 6.69 0.74
C GLU A 278 -5.54 8.05 0.90
N TYR A 279 -4.76 9.12 0.79
CA TYR A 279 -5.29 10.47 0.92
C TYR A 279 -5.58 11.02 -0.47
N LEU A 280 -6.80 11.52 -0.67
CA LEU A 280 -7.05 12.47 -1.75
C LEU A 280 -6.40 13.80 -1.34
N LEU A 281 -5.52 14.32 -2.17
CA LEU A 281 -5.34 15.77 -2.20
C LEU A 281 -6.67 16.33 -2.71
N SER A 282 -7.51 16.82 -1.80
CA SER A 282 -8.39 17.93 -2.14
C SER A 282 -7.52 18.94 -2.88
N ALA A 283 -8.00 19.40 -4.05
CA ALA A 283 -7.28 20.17 -5.07
C ALA A 283 -6.08 20.98 -4.53
N PRO A 284 -4.95 21.05 -5.27
CA PRO A 284 -3.82 21.88 -4.86
C PRO A 284 -4.35 23.26 -4.45
N PRO A 285 -3.86 23.85 -3.33
CA PRO A 285 -4.27 25.19 -2.95
C PRO A 285 -4.09 26.07 -4.19
N SER A 286 -5.18 26.71 -4.63
CA SER A 286 -5.09 27.72 -5.66
C SER A 286 -4.18 28.83 -5.13
N ASP A 287 -3.05 29.02 -5.79
CA ASP A 287 -2.21 30.20 -5.61
C ASP A 287 -3.01 31.49 -5.84
#